data_AF-A0A4W4FHX3-F1
#
_entry.id   AF-A0A4W4FHX3-F1
#
_cell.length_a   1.000
_cell.length_b   1.000
_cell.length_c   1.000
_cell.angle_alpha   90.00
_cell.angle_beta   90.00
_cell.angle_gamma   90.00
#
_symmetry.space_group_name_H-M   'P 1'
#
loop_
_entity.id
_entity.type
_entity.pdbx_description
1 polymer ?
#
loop_
_entity_poly.entity_id
_entity_poly.type
_entity_poly.pdbx_seq_one_letter_code
_entity_poly.pdbx_strand_id
1 'polypeptide(L)' 'MSDSKLKQCGILRERVFGCDLGEHLLNSGHDVPQVIKSCAEFIEKHGVVDGIYRLSGVASNIQKLR' A
#
# COMPACT_ATOMS: atom_id res chain seq x y z
N MET A 1 -26.84 -1.36 3.46
CA MET A 1 -25.87 -1.75 4.51
C MET A 1 -24.60 -0.94 4.28
N SER A 2 -23.94 -0.42 5.32
CA SER A 2 -22.73 0.42 5.17
C SER A 2 -21.48 -0.39 4.78
N ASP A 3 -20.54 0.21 4.04
CA ASP A 3 -19.29 -0.40 3.59
C ASP A 3 -18.47 -1.02 4.73
N SER A 4 -18.53 -0.43 5.93
CA SER A 4 -17.87 -0.93 7.13
C SER A 4 -18.33 -2.35 7.52
N LYS A 5 -19.62 -2.68 7.32
CA LYS A 5 -20.16 -4.03 7.59
C LYS A 5 -19.74 -5.04 6.53
N LEU A 6 -19.58 -4.62 5.28
CA LEU A 6 -19.12 -5.47 4.17
C LEU A 6 -17.64 -5.87 4.31
N LYS A 7 -16.81 -4.95 4.85
CA LYS A 7 -15.42 -5.25 5.24
C LYS A 7 -15.36 -6.28 6.39
N GLN A 8 -16.20 -6.12 7.42
CA GLN A 8 -16.26 -7.06 8.55
C GLN A 8 -16.72 -8.47 8.18
N CYS A 9 -17.61 -8.61 7.18
CA CYS A 9 -18.06 -9.91 6.68
C CYS A 9 -17.04 -10.59 5.74
N GLY A 10 -15.88 -9.98 5.47
CA GLY A 10 -14.84 -10.56 4.61
C GLY A 10 -15.18 -10.59 3.12
N ILE A 11 -16.32 -10.00 2.72
CA ILE A 11 -16.78 -9.94 1.33
C ILE A 11 -15.98 -8.90 0.56
N LEU A 12 -15.61 -7.79 1.23
CA LEU A 12 -14.79 -6.74 0.65
C LEU A 12 -13.35 -6.87 1.15
N ARG A 13 -12.39 -7.09 0.24
CA ARG A 13 -10.97 -7.02 0.56
C ARG A 13 -10.61 -5.57 0.92
N GLU A 14 -9.84 -5.37 1.97
CA GLU A 14 -9.40 -4.03 2.37
C GLU A 14 -8.64 -3.38 1.19
N ARG A 15 -9.09 -2.18 0.78
CA ARG A 15 -8.42 -1.42 -0.26
C ARG A 15 -7.25 -0.67 0.37
N VAL A 16 -6.04 -0.97 -0.10
CA VAL A 16 -4.82 -0.23 0.28
C VAL A 16 -4.60 0.98 -0.64
N PHE A 17 -4.93 0.85 -1.92
CA PHE A 17 -4.77 1.92 -2.91
C PHE A 17 -6.10 2.64 -3.19
N GLY A 18 -6.04 3.97 -3.27
CA GLY A 18 -7.20 4.81 -3.61
C GLY A 18 -8.25 4.94 -2.49
N CYS A 19 -7.89 4.63 -1.25
CA CYS A 19 -8.72 4.85 -0.07
C CYS A 19 -8.28 6.11 0.71
N ASP A 20 -9.12 6.54 1.65
CA ASP A 20 -8.75 7.59 2.60
C ASP A 20 -7.66 7.07 3.55
N LEU A 21 -6.61 7.88 3.73
CA LEU A 21 -5.47 7.52 4.56
C LEU A 21 -5.87 7.38 6.03
N GLY A 22 -6.68 8.30 6.56
CA GLY A 22 -7.11 8.28 7.97
C GLY A 22 -7.93 7.04 8.29
N GLU A 23 -8.88 6.68 7.40
CA GLU A 23 -9.66 5.45 7.54
C GLU A 23 -8.77 4.20 7.48
N HIS A 24 -7.77 4.16 6.60
CA HIS A 24 -6.87 3.02 6.48
C HIS A 24 -5.94 2.88 7.70
N LEU A 25 -5.40 3.97 8.23
CA LEU A 25 -4.58 3.95 9.45
C LEU A 25 -5.42 3.54 10.66
N LEU A 26 -6.65 4.06 10.78
CA LEU A 26 -7.59 3.68 11.85
C LEU A 26 -7.96 2.20 11.79
N ASN A 27 -8.25 1.67 10.59
CA ASN A 27 -8.63 0.26 10.42
C ASN A 27 -7.44 -0.69 10.64
N SER A 28 -6.24 -0.30 10.20
CA SER A 28 -5.04 -1.14 10.30
C SER A 28 -4.34 -1.04 11.64
N GLY A 29 -4.60 0.01 12.43
CA GLY A 29 -3.95 0.26 13.73
C GLY A 29 -2.48 0.65 13.63
N HIS A 30 -2.02 1.08 12.45
CA HIS A 30 -0.64 1.53 12.23
C HIS A 30 -0.58 3.04 12.00
N ASP A 31 0.52 3.68 12.40
CA ASP A 31 0.76 5.11 12.14
C ASP A 31 1.21 5.40 10.71
N VAL A 32 1.69 4.38 10.00
CA VAL A 32 2.14 4.46 8.60
C VAL A 32 1.67 3.19 7.87
N PRO A 33 1.15 3.28 6.62
CA PRO A 33 0.68 2.10 5.90
C PRO A 33 1.82 1.10 5.68
N GLN A 34 1.54 -0.19 5.88
CA GLN A 34 2.57 -1.23 5.81
C GLN A 34 3.27 -1.30 4.45
N VAL A 35 2.54 -1.04 3.35
CA VAL A 35 3.13 -0.98 2.00
C VAL A 35 4.23 0.07 1.89
N ILE A 36 4.09 1.22 2.57
CA ILE A 36 5.09 2.29 2.55
C ILE A 36 6.33 1.87 3.34
N LYS A 37 6.15 1.28 4.54
CA LYS A 37 7.27 0.75 5.33
C LYS A 37 8.05 -0.30 4.57
N SER A 38 7.36 -1.31 4.04
CA SER A 38 7.98 -2.40 3.29
C SER A 38 8.75 -1.90 2.06
N CYS A 39 8.20 -0.94 1.31
CA CYS A 39 8.90 -0.37 0.16
C CYS A 39 10.15 0.44 0.58
N ALA A 40 10.07 1.23 1.65
CA ALA A 40 11.19 2.00 2.16
C ALA A 40 12.32 1.08 2.65
N GLU A 41 12.00 0.11 3.51
CA GLU A 41 12.95 -0.88 4.02
C GLU A 41 13.62 -1.68 2.89
N PHE A 42 12.85 -2.05 1.86
CA PHE A 42 13.40 -2.76 0.71
C PHE A 42 14.44 -1.92 -0.03
N ILE A 43 14.16 -0.63 -0.27
CA ILE A 43 15.09 0.29 -0.93
C ILE A 43 16.34 0.51 -0.08
N GLU A 44 16.18 0.76 1.22
CA GLU A 44 17.31 0.96 2.14
C GLU A 44 18.22 -0.27 2.20
N LYS A 45 17.63 -1.48 2.20
CA LYS A 45 18.37 -2.74 2.25
C LYS A 45 19.13 -3.05 0.95
N HIS A 46 18.54 -2.78 -0.20
CA HIS A 46 19.12 -3.18 -1.51
C HIS A 46 19.89 -2.04 -2.19
N GLY A 47 19.85 -0.84 -1.62
CA GLY A 47 20.64 0.30 -2.04
C GLY A 47 19.88 1.27 -2.93
N VAL A 48 20.27 2.54 -2.80
CA VAL A 48 19.83 3.61 -3.68
C VAL A 48 20.51 3.44 -5.03
N VAL A 49 19.74 3.14 -6.07
CA VAL A 49 20.24 3.01 -7.45
C VAL A 49 20.19 4.35 -8.19
N ASP A 50 21.00 4.48 -9.25
CA ASP A 50 20.98 5.67 -10.10
C ASP A 50 19.58 5.92 -10.66
N GLY A 51 19.09 7.14 -10.43
CA GLY A 51 17.75 7.52 -10.87
C GLY A 51 16.62 6.86 -10.08
N ILE A 52 16.84 6.41 -8.85
CA ILE A 52 15.78 5.99 -7.94
C ILE A 52 14.66 7.04 -7.87
N TYR A 53 13.41 6.58 -7.80
CA TYR A 53 12.19 7.39 -7.86
C TYR A 53 11.98 8.23 -9.14
N ARG A 54 12.98 8.35 -10.04
CA ARG A 54 12.90 9.10 -11.30
C ARG A 54 12.67 8.19 -12.50
N LEU A 55 13.43 7.10 -12.60
CA LEU A 55 13.28 6.14 -13.70
C LEU A 55 12.04 5.27 -13.48
N SER A 56 11.23 5.12 -14.53
CA SER A 56 10.00 4.33 -14.45
C SER A 56 10.31 2.83 -14.38
N GLY A 57 9.66 2.15 -13.44
CA GLY A 57 9.62 0.69 -13.41
C GLY A 57 8.70 0.10 -14.48
N VAL A 58 8.71 -1.23 -14.60
CA VAL A 58 7.86 -1.96 -15.54
C VAL A 58 6.39 -1.90 -15.07
N ALA A 59 5.53 -1.25 -15.86
CA ALA A 59 4.13 -1.00 -15.49
C ALA A 59 3.35 -2.26 -15.13
N SER A 60 3.54 -3.37 -15.85
CA SER A 60 2.87 -4.64 -15.59
C SER A 60 3.27 -5.28 -14.25
N ASN A 61 4.52 -5.08 -13.81
CA ASN A 61 4.97 -5.53 -12.48
C ASN A 61 4.34 -4.68 -11.38
N ILE A 62 4.23 -3.36 -11.60
CA ILE A 62 3.59 -2.44 -10.65
C ILE A 62 2.10 -2.78 -10.48
N GLN A 63 1.37 -3.07 -11.57
CA GLN A 63 -0.05 -3.44 -11.48
C GLN A 63 -0.28 -4.76 -10.74
N LYS A 64 0.66 -5.73 -10.84
CA LYS A 64 0.58 -6.99 -10.10
C LYS A 64 0.85 -6.84 -8.59
N LEU A 65 1.60 -5.80 -8.21
CA LEU A 65 1.91 -5.49 -6.81
C LEU A 65 0.77 -4.75 -6.10
N ARG A 66 -0.11 -4.10 -6.88
CA ARG A 66 -1.27 -3.34 -6.40
C ARG A 66 -2.44 -4.27 -6.05
#